data_AF-A0A0A0M6Q0-F1
#
_entry.id   AF-A0A0A0M6Q0-F1
#
_cell.length_a   1.000
_cell.length_b   1.000
_cell.length_c   1.000
_cell.angle_alpha   90.00
_cell.angle_beta   90.00
_cell.angle_gamma   90.00
#
_symmetry.space_group_name_H-M   'P 1'
#
loop_
_entity.id
_entity.type
_entity.pdbx_description
1 polymer ?
#
loop_
_entity_poly.entity_id
_entity_poly.type
_entity_poly.pdbx_seq_one_letter_code
_entity_poly.pdbx_strand_id
1 'polypeptide(L)'
;MFTLVPGARGNELTLSLGSQCACERDITLEELKSGLAGIGTGDLFAASPHGLAGTPWEQFLVCLNGSMEQYGIHDCIDKAHFLAQVAVESDSLRTTAEYRNRDGSYPSKWQRYSGGVEYHGRGLIQLTHDHNYRKYSRHAGVDYVATPELVASELQVAVDSACWFWRHGSAWGDLSPRARSNDFIWITMGVNGGFNHHHQRKQHLQSLARSLRVSACEVHQEAVFEQYRFEDSALSRTRNGPRYWRNQLGGRDAI
;
A
#
# COMPACT_ATOMS: atom_id res chain seq x y z
N MET A 1 -1.09 14.19 -62.62
CA MET A 1 -1.41 15.46 -61.94
C MET A 1 -2.22 15.13 -60.69
N PHE A 2 -1.53 14.85 -59.59
CA PHE A 2 -2.00 15.10 -58.23
C PHE A 2 -0.73 15.30 -57.38
N THR A 3 -0.72 16.43 -56.71
CA THR A 3 0.42 17.12 -56.11
C THR A 3 0.88 16.46 -54.81
N LEU A 4 2.21 16.32 -54.68
CA LEU A 4 2.89 16.08 -53.41
C LEU A 4 2.69 17.28 -52.49
N VAL A 5 2.23 17.05 -51.26
CA VAL A 5 2.33 18.02 -50.16
C VAL A 5 3.42 17.52 -49.20
N PRO A 6 4.48 18.29 -48.92
CA PRO A 6 5.47 17.94 -47.93
C PRO A 6 5.10 18.48 -46.54
N GLY A 7 5.45 17.74 -45.50
CA GLY A 7 5.68 18.30 -44.18
C GLY A 7 4.72 17.85 -43.08
N ALA A 8 5.05 16.72 -42.45
CA ALA A 8 4.91 16.62 -41.00
C ALA A 8 6.34 16.48 -40.45
N ARG A 9 6.81 17.52 -39.76
CA ARG A 9 8.04 17.48 -39.00
C ARG A 9 7.87 16.37 -37.95
N GLY A 10 8.63 15.30 -38.11
CA GLY A 10 8.88 14.37 -37.02
C GLY A 10 9.58 15.16 -35.93
N ASN A 11 8.81 15.54 -34.91
CA ASN A 11 9.36 15.79 -33.59
C ASN A 11 9.00 14.53 -32.79
N GLU A 12 9.79 13.48 -32.97
CA GLU A 12 9.92 12.44 -31.96
C GLU A 12 10.45 13.15 -30.71
N LEU A 13 9.51 13.59 -29.87
CA LEU A 13 9.78 13.74 -28.46
C LEU A 13 10.05 12.33 -27.93
N THR A 14 11.28 11.86 -28.09
CA THR A 14 11.89 10.96 -27.12
C THR A 14 11.94 11.72 -25.79
N LEU A 15 10.79 11.85 -25.13
CA LEU A 15 10.73 12.13 -23.71
C LEU A 15 11.43 10.95 -23.06
N SER A 16 12.60 11.23 -22.51
CA SER A 16 13.31 10.32 -21.64
C SER A 16 12.33 9.83 -20.56
N LEU A 17 11.83 8.61 -20.70
CA LEU A 17 11.09 7.90 -19.64
C LEU A 17 11.88 7.94 -18.32
N GLY A 18 13.21 8.10 -18.39
CA GLY A 18 14.12 8.28 -17.27
C GLY A 18 14.15 9.67 -16.64
N SER A 19 13.17 10.57 -16.85
CA SER A 19 13.08 11.84 -16.11
C SER A 19 11.77 12.08 -15.37
N GLN A 20 10.72 11.31 -15.62
CA GLN A 20 9.36 11.59 -15.15
C GLN A 20 9.00 10.75 -13.91
N CYS A 21 8.16 11.33 -13.04
CA CYS A 21 7.58 10.61 -11.90
C CYS A 21 6.65 9.48 -12.35
N ALA A 22 6.19 8.66 -11.39
CA ALA A 22 5.29 7.54 -11.64
C ALA A 22 3.79 7.92 -11.69
N CYS A 23 3.43 9.19 -11.88
CA CYS A 23 2.03 9.60 -12.08
C CYS A 23 1.48 9.03 -13.40
N GLU A 24 0.22 8.59 -13.41
CA GLU A 24 -0.51 8.17 -14.63
C GLU A 24 0.17 7.08 -15.48
N ARG A 25 1.10 6.32 -14.88
CA ARG A 25 1.75 5.18 -15.52
C ARG A 25 2.01 4.06 -14.53
N ASP A 26 2.19 2.86 -15.06
CA ASP A 26 2.70 1.73 -14.31
C ASP A 26 4.06 2.03 -13.67
N ILE A 27 4.26 1.51 -12.45
CA ILE A 27 5.60 1.47 -11.87
C ILE A 27 6.38 0.35 -12.57
N THR A 28 7.68 0.57 -12.77
CA THR A 28 8.56 -0.43 -13.36
C THR A 28 9.05 -1.42 -12.29
N LEU A 29 9.57 -2.56 -12.73
CA LEU A 29 10.18 -3.54 -11.83
C LEU A 29 11.40 -2.97 -11.11
N GLU A 30 12.19 -2.14 -11.79
CA GLU A 30 13.35 -1.47 -11.20
C GLU A 30 12.92 -0.49 -10.11
N GLU A 31 11.88 0.32 -10.37
CA GLU A 31 11.34 1.26 -9.39
C GLU A 31 10.78 0.52 -8.16
N LEU A 32 10.00 -0.54 -8.38
CA LEU A 32 9.47 -1.34 -7.28
C LEU A 32 10.61 -1.97 -6.47
N LYS A 33 11.55 -2.67 -7.11
CA LYS A 33 12.66 -3.35 -6.42
C LYS A 33 13.59 -2.36 -5.71
N SER A 34 13.94 -1.24 -6.33
CA SER A 34 14.82 -0.23 -5.71
C SER A 34 14.15 0.50 -4.55
N GLY A 35 12.86 0.83 -4.70
CA GLY A 35 12.05 1.42 -3.63
C GLY A 35 11.92 0.50 -2.43
N LEU A 36 11.89 -0.81 -2.68
CA LEU A 36 11.87 -1.86 -1.65
C LEU A 36 13.29 -2.43 -1.35
N ALA A 37 14.40 -1.93 -1.90
CA ALA A 37 15.71 -2.62 -1.79
C ALA A 37 16.32 -2.66 -0.36
N GLY A 38 15.71 -2.00 0.63
CA GLY A 38 16.05 -2.10 2.06
C GLY A 38 15.17 -3.09 2.85
N ILE A 39 14.31 -3.81 2.15
CA ILE A 39 13.24 -4.68 2.62
C ILE A 39 13.70 -6.07 2.18
N GLY A 40 14.03 -6.97 3.12
CA GLY A 40 14.88 -8.15 2.87
C GLY A 40 14.73 -8.77 1.48
N THR A 41 15.84 -8.88 0.73
CA THR A 41 15.88 -9.23 -0.71
C THR A 41 15.64 -10.72 -1.01
N GLY A 42 14.91 -11.41 -0.14
CA GLY A 42 14.55 -12.81 -0.35
C GLY A 42 13.44 -12.96 -1.40
N ASP A 43 13.11 -14.21 -1.69
CA ASP A 43 11.95 -14.52 -2.53
C ASP A 43 10.68 -13.87 -1.98
N LEU A 44 9.84 -13.34 -2.87
CA LEU A 44 8.55 -12.79 -2.47
C LEU A 44 7.75 -13.85 -1.71
N PHE A 45 7.15 -13.42 -0.62
CA PHE A 45 6.27 -14.22 0.21
C PHE A 45 6.93 -15.49 0.78
N ALA A 46 8.26 -15.49 0.99
CA ALA A 46 9.03 -16.65 1.46
C ALA A 46 8.52 -17.29 2.77
N ALA A 47 7.73 -16.57 3.57
CA ALA A 47 7.10 -17.09 4.78
C ALA A 47 5.57 -17.18 4.68
N SER A 48 4.99 -17.04 3.48
CA SER A 48 3.56 -17.20 3.27
C SER A 48 3.14 -18.66 3.50
N PRO A 49 2.11 -18.90 4.33
CA PRO A 49 1.64 -20.26 4.63
C PRO A 49 0.80 -20.89 3.50
N HIS A 50 0.51 -20.15 2.42
CA HIS A 50 -0.53 -20.53 1.45
C HIS A 50 -0.08 -20.56 -0.02
N GLY A 51 1.17 -20.97 -0.28
CA GLY A 51 1.60 -21.32 -1.65
C GLY A 51 2.05 -20.15 -2.54
N LEU A 52 2.06 -18.93 -2.02
CA LEU A 52 2.61 -17.77 -2.74
C LEU A 52 4.14 -17.61 -2.59
N ALA A 53 4.78 -18.43 -1.77
CA ALA A 53 6.22 -18.38 -1.58
C ALA A 53 6.96 -18.61 -2.91
N GLY A 54 7.88 -17.71 -3.24
CA GLY A 54 8.61 -17.78 -4.50
C GLY A 54 7.90 -17.14 -5.69
N THR A 55 6.82 -16.38 -5.47
CA THR A 55 6.14 -15.64 -6.54
C THR A 55 7.14 -14.79 -7.35
N PRO A 56 7.19 -14.91 -8.69
CA PRO A 56 8.02 -14.06 -9.51
C PRO A 56 7.66 -12.59 -9.37
N TRP A 57 8.67 -11.72 -9.28
CA TRP A 57 8.49 -10.28 -9.14
C TRP A 57 7.69 -9.67 -10.29
N GLU A 58 7.88 -10.18 -11.51
CA GLU A 58 7.18 -9.75 -12.72
C GLU A 58 5.69 -10.08 -12.62
N GLN A 59 5.34 -11.27 -12.10
CA GLN A 59 3.95 -11.67 -11.90
C GLN A 59 3.28 -10.80 -10.82
N PHE A 60 3.99 -10.56 -9.70
CA PHE A 60 3.53 -9.64 -8.66
C PHE A 60 3.31 -8.23 -9.20
N LEU A 61 4.26 -7.71 -10.01
CA LEU A 61 4.17 -6.38 -10.60
C LEU A 61 2.95 -6.24 -11.52
N VAL A 62 2.65 -7.24 -12.34
CA VAL A 62 1.46 -7.25 -13.20
C VAL A 62 0.18 -7.15 -12.36
N CYS A 63 0.04 -7.97 -11.32
CA CYS A 63 -1.12 -7.91 -10.42
C CYS A 63 -1.20 -6.55 -9.70
N LEU A 64 -0.06 -6.03 -9.24
CA LEU A 64 0.03 -4.77 -8.51
C LEU A 64 -0.38 -3.58 -9.37
N ASN A 65 0.20 -3.42 -10.56
CA ASN A 65 -0.15 -2.33 -11.47
C ASN A 65 -1.61 -2.44 -11.93
N GLY A 66 -2.06 -3.63 -12.33
CA GLY A 66 -3.44 -3.84 -12.76
C GLY A 66 -4.46 -3.51 -11.66
N SER A 67 -4.16 -3.85 -10.41
CA SER A 67 -5.05 -3.52 -9.29
C SER A 67 -4.99 -2.03 -8.93
N MET A 68 -3.80 -1.42 -8.88
CA MET A 68 -3.69 0.03 -8.67
C MET A 68 -4.45 0.82 -9.74
N GLU A 69 -4.39 0.39 -10.99
CA GLU A 69 -5.15 0.95 -12.10
C GLU A 69 -6.66 0.82 -11.86
N GLN A 70 -7.15 -0.39 -11.58
CA GLN A 70 -8.57 -0.65 -11.29
C GLN A 70 -9.13 0.22 -10.16
N TYR A 71 -8.31 0.46 -9.12
CA TYR A 71 -8.69 1.22 -7.95
C TYR A 71 -8.31 2.70 -8.03
N GLY A 72 -7.81 3.21 -9.15
CA GLY A 72 -7.54 4.63 -9.33
C GLY A 72 -6.36 5.18 -8.53
N ILE A 73 -5.36 4.36 -8.22
CA ILE A 73 -4.15 4.70 -7.46
C ILE A 73 -3.04 5.07 -8.46
N HIS A 74 -3.19 6.19 -9.16
CA HIS A 74 -2.31 6.57 -10.28
C HIS A 74 -1.22 7.60 -9.90
N ASP A 75 -1.43 8.42 -8.87
CA ASP A 75 -0.47 9.43 -8.42
C ASP A 75 0.79 8.82 -7.80
N CYS A 76 1.97 9.36 -8.13
CA CYS A 76 3.24 8.82 -7.65
C CYS A 76 3.38 8.84 -6.12
N ILE A 77 2.89 9.88 -5.46
CA ILE A 77 2.91 10.00 -4.00
C ILE A 77 1.88 9.06 -3.35
N ASP A 78 0.73 8.84 -3.99
CA ASP A 78 -0.30 7.91 -3.51
C ASP A 78 0.22 6.46 -3.55
N LYS A 79 0.81 6.07 -4.69
CA LYS A 79 1.54 4.81 -4.85
C LYS A 79 2.62 4.64 -3.78
N ALA A 80 3.42 5.67 -3.53
CA ALA A 80 4.49 5.62 -2.53
C ALA A 80 3.94 5.37 -1.11
N HIS A 81 2.88 6.08 -0.71
CA HIS A 81 2.21 5.85 0.58
C HIS A 81 1.59 4.46 0.66
N PHE A 82 0.83 4.04 -0.36
CA PHE A 82 0.20 2.73 -0.40
C PHE A 82 1.23 1.60 -0.23
N LEU A 83 2.29 1.62 -1.04
CA LEU A 83 3.34 0.61 -1.01
C LEU A 83 4.14 0.62 0.29
N ALA A 84 4.35 1.79 0.91
CA ALA A 84 5.02 1.89 2.20
C ALA A 84 4.21 1.21 3.33
N GLN A 85 2.88 1.31 3.27
CA GLN A 85 2.00 0.65 4.24
C GLN A 85 1.95 -0.85 3.98
N VAL A 86 1.76 -1.27 2.71
CA VAL A 86 1.83 -2.67 2.29
C VAL A 86 3.13 -3.34 2.74
N ALA A 87 4.27 -2.65 2.58
CA ALA A 87 5.56 -3.17 3.01
C ALA A 87 5.59 -3.48 4.51
N VAL A 88 5.00 -2.66 5.38
CA VAL A 88 4.97 -2.94 6.83
C VAL A 88 3.96 -4.02 7.17
N GLU A 89 2.76 -3.98 6.61
CA GLU A 89 1.71 -4.95 6.94
C GLU A 89 2.05 -6.38 6.50
N SER A 90 2.77 -6.53 5.38
CA SER A 90 3.16 -7.84 4.82
C SER A 90 4.51 -8.35 5.32
N ASP A 91 5.07 -7.73 6.37
CA ASP A 91 6.43 -7.98 6.84
C ASP A 91 7.41 -7.96 5.66
N SER A 92 7.51 -6.81 4.99
CA SER A 92 8.47 -6.61 3.92
C SER A 92 8.19 -7.49 2.69
N LEU A 93 6.91 -7.72 2.36
CA LEU A 93 6.43 -8.70 1.36
C LEU A 93 6.93 -10.13 1.63
N ARG A 94 7.28 -10.46 2.88
CA ARG A 94 7.70 -11.81 3.27
C ARG A 94 6.52 -12.74 3.51
N THR A 95 5.34 -12.22 3.85
CA THR A 95 4.14 -13.02 4.11
C THR A 95 2.88 -12.37 3.56
N THR A 96 1.86 -13.20 3.33
CA THR A 96 0.48 -12.79 3.00
C THR A 96 -0.51 -13.16 4.11
N ALA A 97 -0.04 -13.59 5.28
CA ALA A 97 -0.88 -13.89 6.45
C ALA A 97 -0.12 -13.65 7.76
N GLU A 98 -0.85 -13.31 8.82
CA GLU A 98 -0.26 -13.22 10.15
C GLU A 98 0.39 -14.55 10.56
N TYR A 99 1.50 -14.46 11.28
CA TYR A 99 2.26 -15.64 11.71
C TYR A 99 1.53 -16.45 12.79
N ARG A 100 1.48 -17.78 12.58
CA ARG A 100 1.14 -18.76 13.61
C ARG A 100 2.24 -18.85 14.68
N ASN A 101 1.94 -19.49 15.80
CA ASN A 101 2.97 -19.86 16.77
C ASN A 101 3.97 -20.84 16.13
N ARG A 102 5.16 -20.98 16.75
CA ARG A 102 6.22 -21.87 16.24
C ARG A 102 5.80 -23.35 16.14
N ASP A 103 4.82 -23.77 16.93
CA ASP A 103 4.24 -25.11 16.93
C ASP A 103 3.08 -25.27 15.92
N GLY A 104 2.77 -24.25 15.12
CA GLY A 104 1.67 -24.22 14.15
C GLY A 104 0.31 -23.86 14.73
N SER A 105 0.19 -23.72 16.06
CA SER A 105 -1.08 -23.32 16.69
C SER A 105 -1.42 -21.85 16.44
N TYR A 106 -2.70 -21.53 16.57
CA TYR A 106 -3.15 -20.13 16.51
C TYR A 106 -2.68 -19.35 17.74
N PRO A 107 -2.10 -18.15 17.56
CA PRO A 107 -1.83 -17.25 18.68
C PRO A 107 -3.09 -16.99 19.51
N SER A 108 -3.00 -17.10 20.83
CA SER A 108 -4.16 -16.91 21.73
C SER A 108 -4.85 -15.55 21.53
N LYS A 109 -4.07 -14.51 21.21
CA LYS A 109 -4.58 -13.18 20.89
C LYS A 109 -5.59 -13.17 19.72
N TRP A 110 -5.56 -14.14 18.81
CA TRP A 110 -6.51 -14.20 17.69
C TRP A 110 -7.94 -14.56 18.10
N GLN A 111 -8.14 -15.09 19.30
CA GLN A 111 -9.48 -15.31 19.84
C GLN A 111 -10.29 -14.01 19.98
N ARG A 112 -9.61 -12.85 20.01
CA ARG A 112 -10.26 -11.53 20.05
C ARG A 112 -10.78 -11.05 18.70
N TYR A 113 -10.45 -11.75 17.61
CA TYR A 113 -10.95 -11.37 16.30
C TYR A 113 -12.43 -11.68 16.18
N SER A 114 -13.22 -10.69 15.76
CA SER A 114 -14.61 -10.92 15.37
C SER A 114 -14.68 -11.98 14.27
N GLY A 115 -15.55 -12.99 14.45
CA GLY A 115 -15.63 -14.20 13.64
C GLY A 115 -14.70 -15.34 14.04
N GLY A 116 -13.77 -15.11 14.98
CA GLY A 116 -12.83 -16.11 15.48
C GLY A 116 -11.48 -16.11 14.76
N VAL A 117 -10.64 -17.08 15.14
CA VAL A 117 -9.24 -17.19 14.71
C VAL A 117 -9.06 -17.33 13.20
N GLU A 118 -10.09 -17.79 12.49
CA GLU A 118 -10.09 -17.92 11.03
C GLU A 118 -10.08 -16.58 10.30
N TYR A 119 -10.36 -15.45 10.97
CA TYR A 119 -10.36 -14.10 10.38
C TYR A 119 -9.20 -13.24 10.88
N HIS A 120 -8.04 -13.86 11.10
CA HIS A 120 -6.78 -13.15 11.29
C HIS A 120 -6.33 -12.43 10.01
N GLY A 121 -5.32 -11.57 10.13
CA GLY A 121 -4.80 -10.79 9.01
C GLY A 121 -4.33 -11.66 7.84
N ARG A 122 -4.84 -11.36 6.65
CA ARG A 122 -4.42 -11.93 5.36
C ARG A 122 -4.29 -10.87 4.27
N GLY A 123 -3.63 -11.22 3.19
CA GLY A 123 -3.31 -10.32 2.09
C GLY A 123 -2.26 -9.29 2.48
N LEU A 124 -2.00 -8.35 1.56
CA LEU A 124 -0.87 -7.43 1.69
C LEU A 124 -1.09 -6.28 2.68
N ILE A 125 -2.33 -6.08 3.12
CA ILE A 125 -2.70 -5.08 4.14
C ILE A 125 -3.25 -5.72 5.42
N GLN A 126 -3.16 -7.05 5.54
CA GLN A 126 -3.62 -7.82 6.70
C GLN A 126 -5.12 -7.61 7.03
N LEU A 127 -5.98 -7.86 6.04
CA LEU A 127 -7.44 -7.84 6.21
C LEU A 127 -7.84 -8.75 7.37
N THR A 128 -8.43 -8.17 8.41
CA THR A 128 -8.71 -8.83 9.69
C THR A 128 -10.17 -8.62 10.07
N HIS A 129 -10.75 -9.58 10.80
CA HIS A 129 -12.15 -9.64 11.24
C HIS A 129 -13.17 -9.99 10.15
N ASP A 130 -14.11 -10.86 10.49
CA ASP A 130 -15.22 -11.31 9.62
C ASP A 130 -15.98 -10.18 8.90
N HIS A 131 -16.23 -9.06 9.58
CA HIS A 131 -16.96 -7.95 9.00
C HIS A 131 -16.20 -7.26 7.86
N ASN A 132 -14.87 -7.28 7.87
CA ASN A 132 -14.07 -6.76 6.77
C ASN A 132 -14.04 -7.75 5.60
N TYR A 133 -13.96 -9.06 5.87
CA TYR A 133 -14.14 -10.08 4.83
C TYR A 133 -15.52 -10.00 4.19
N ARG A 134 -16.61 -9.76 4.94
CA ARG A 134 -17.95 -9.52 4.39
C ARG A 134 -18.03 -8.27 3.51
N LYS A 135 -17.33 -7.19 3.87
CA LYS A 135 -17.29 -5.96 3.05
C LYS A 135 -16.55 -6.23 1.73
N TYR A 136 -15.38 -6.85 1.81
CA TYR A 136 -14.59 -7.20 0.64
C TYR A 136 -15.33 -8.22 -0.25
N SER A 137 -15.94 -9.25 0.33
CA SER A 137 -16.71 -10.26 -0.40
C SER A 137 -17.86 -9.64 -1.20
N ARG A 138 -18.59 -8.69 -0.61
CA ARG A 138 -19.65 -7.95 -1.31
C ARG A 138 -19.11 -7.08 -2.44
N HIS A 139 -17.92 -6.52 -2.28
CA HIS A 139 -17.28 -5.72 -3.33
C HIS A 139 -16.81 -6.60 -4.49
N ALA A 140 -16.12 -7.70 -4.19
CA ALA A 140 -15.55 -8.61 -5.18
C ALA A 140 -16.58 -9.54 -5.83
N GLY A 141 -17.77 -9.70 -5.24
CA GLY A 141 -18.78 -10.65 -5.71
C GLY A 141 -18.43 -12.12 -5.45
N VAL A 142 -17.47 -12.38 -4.57
CA VAL A 142 -16.98 -13.72 -4.19
C VAL A 142 -17.06 -13.86 -2.67
N ASP A 143 -17.53 -15.01 -2.17
CA ASP A 143 -17.69 -15.24 -0.74
C ASP A 143 -16.37 -15.63 -0.05
N TYR A 144 -15.53 -14.64 0.23
CA TYR A 144 -14.31 -14.82 1.01
C TYR A 144 -14.57 -14.98 2.52
N VAL A 145 -15.82 -14.95 2.98
CA VAL A 145 -16.15 -15.31 4.37
C VAL A 145 -16.12 -16.84 4.51
N ALA A 146 -16.60 -17.55 3.49
CA ALA A 146 -16.56 -19.01 3.44
C ALA A 146 -15.15 -19.56 3.17
N THR A 147 -14.33 -18.83 2.40
CA THR A 147 -12.96 -19.23 2.00
C THR A 147 -11.95 -18.09 2.25
N PRO A 148 -11.71 -17.69 3.52
CA PRO A 148 -10.85 -16.55 3.85
C PRO A 148 -9.39 -16.76 3.46
N GLU A 149 -8.92 -18.00 3.37
CA GLU A 149 -7.57 -18.39 2.95
C GLU A 149 -7.22 -17.89 1.54
N LEU A 150 -8.19 -17.73 0.64
CA LEU A 150 -7.94 -17.23 -0.72
C LEU A 150 -7.34 -15.83 -0.73
N VAL A 151 -7.62 -15.01 0.29
CA VAL A 151 -7.03 -13.67 0.46
C VAL A 151 -5.51 -13.75 0.68
N ALA A 152 -5.00 -14.89 1.16
CA ALA A 152 -3.58 -15.13 1.34
C ALA A 152 -2.95 -16.09 0.31
N SER A 153 -3.75 -16.89 -0.41
CA SER A 153 -3.27 -17.92 -1.33
C SER A 153 -3.31 -17.53 -2.81
N GLU A 154 -4.20 -16.60 -3.18
CA GLU A 154 -4.34 -16.15 -4.56
C GLU A 154 -3.68 -14.78 -4.72
N LEU A 155 -2.65 -14.70 -5.57
CA LEU A 155 -1.84 -13.49 -5.73
C LEU A 155 -2.69 -12.26 -6.09
N GLN A 156 -3.58 -12.43 -7.07
CA GLN A 156 -4.48 -11.35 -7.51
C GLN A 156 -5.39 -10.89 -6.37
N VAL A 157 -5.91 -11.81 -5.55
CA VAL A 157 -6.82 -11.48 -4.43
C VAL A 157 -6.08 -10.80 -3.28
N ALA A 158 -4.85 -11.24 -2.99
CA ALA A 158 -3.99 -10.63 -1.97
C ALA A 158 -3.66 -9.17 -2.30
N VAL A 159 -3.41 -8.88 -3.57
CA VAL A 159 -3.15 -7.53 -4.09
C VAL A 159 -4.43 -6.69 -4.18
N ASP A 160 -5.50 -7.24 -4.77
CA ASP A 160 -6.78 -6.56 -4.96
C ASP A 160 -7.36 -6.12 -3.61
N SER A 161 -7.39 -7.02 -2.61
CA SER A 161 -7.90 -6.70 -1.28
C SER A 161 -7.15 -5.55 -0.58
N ALA A 162 -5.85 -5.38 -0.86
CA ALA A 162 -5.06 -4.27 -0.33
C ALA A 162 -5.44 -2.94 -1.01
N CYS A 163 -5.60 -2.93 -2.34
CA CYS A 163 -6.05 -1.76 -3.11
C CYS A 163 -7.49 -1.38 -2.74
N TRP A 164 -8.37 -2.38 -2.63
CA TRP A 164 -9.73 -2.22 -2.11
C TRP A 164 -9.74 -1.59 -0.73
N PHE A 165 -8.91 -2.10 0.20
CA PHE A 165 -8.85 -1.54 1.55
C PHE A 165 -8.44 -0.07 1.52
N TRP A 166 -7.42 0.26 0.72
CA TRP A 166 -6.90 1.61 0.57
C TRP A 166 -7.98 2.61 0.14
N ARG A 167 -8.81 2.23 -0.83
CA ARG A 167 -9.84 3.12 -1.41
C ARG A 167 -11.19 3.05 -0.69
N HIS A 168 -11.54 1.90 -0.13
CA HIS A 168 -12.92 1.60 0.27
C HIS A 168 -13.05 0.85 1.60
N GLY A 169 -12.02 0.12 2.03
CA GLY A 169 -12.12 -0.77 3.19
C GLY A 169 -11.74 -0.13 4.53
N SER A 170 -10.92 0.94 4.53
CA SER A 170 -10.52 1.59 5.78
C SER A 170 -11.72 2.22 6.51
N ALA A 171 -11.75 2.04 7.83
CA ALA A 171 -12.70 2.71 8.72
C ALA A 171 -12.48 4.25 8.77
N TRP A 172 -11.36 4.74 8.22
CA TRP A 172 -11.02 6.16 8.13
C TRP A 172 -11.35 6.78 6.75
N GLY A 173 -12.10 6.05 5.92
CA GLY A 173 -12.51 6.47 4.58
C GLY A 173 -11.46 6.16 3.51
N ASP A 174 -11.65 6.72 2.32
CA ASP A 174 -10.68 6.63 1.22
C ASP A 174 -9.37 7.28 1.64
N LEU A 175 -8.28 6.50 1.62
CA LEU A 175 -6.95 6.95 2.05
C LEU A 175 -6.22 7.71 0.94
N SER A 176 -6.57 7.48 -0.32
CA SER A 176 -5.89 8.06 -1.48
C SER A 176 -5.84 9.60 -1.47
N PRO A 177 -6.94 10.35 -1.17
CA PRO A 177 -6.86 11.81 -1.03
C PRO A 177 -5.90 12.31 0.04
N ARG A 178 -5.73 11.55 1.13
CA ARG A 178 -4.83 11.88 2.24
C ARG A 178 -3.38 11.61 1.85
N ALA A 179 -3.13 10.51 1.14
CA ALA A 179 -1.83 10.19 0.59
C ALA A 179 -1.36 11.24 -0.44
N ARG A 180 -2.24 11.69 -1.34
CA ARG A 180 -1.95 12.81 -2.27
C ARG A 180 -1.62 14.12 -1.58
N SER A 181 -2.15 14.34 -0.38
CA SER A 181 -1.84 15.50 0.47
C SER A 181 -0.61 15.27 1.35
N ASN A 182 0.09 14.15 1.19
CA ASN A 182 1.20 13.71 2.02
C ASN A 182 0.88 13.62 3.53
N ASP A 183 -0.36 13.29 3.90
CA ASP A 183 -0.81 13.19 5.30
C ASP A 183 -0.47 11.81 5.90
N PHE A 184 0.84 11.55 6.07
CA PHE A 184 1.37 10.29 6.59
C PHE A 184 0.75 9.87 7.94
N ILE A 185 0.42 10.84 8.79
CA ILE A 185 -0.17 10.63 10.11
C ILE A 185 -1.59 10.05 9.95
N TRP A 186 -2.42 10.64 9.08
CA TRP A 186 -3.75 10.09 8.80
C TRP A 186 -3.64 8.70 8.17
N ILE A 187 -2.76 8.53 7.19
CA ILE A 187 -2.56 7.25 6.50
C ILE A 187 -2.19 6.13 7.48
N THR A 188 -1.23 6.39 8.37
CA THR A 188 -0.79 5.40 9.36
C THR A 188 -1.92 5.03 10.33
N MET A 189 -2.72 6.01 10.75
CA MET A 189 -3.92 5.77 11.55
C MET A 189 -4.99 4.99 10.76
N GLY A 190 -5.15 5.29 9.47
CA GLY A 190 -6.12 4.67 8.58
C GLY A 190 -5.89 3.19 8.32
N VAL A 191 -4.62 2.77 8.29
CA VAL A 191 -4.22 1.38 8.08
C VAL A 191 -4.16 0.61 9.40
N ASN A 192 -3.51 1.16 10.42
CA ASN A 192 -3.14 0.42 11.63
C ASN A 192 -4.02 0.74 12.86
N GLY A 193 -4.90 1.73 12.77
CA GLY A 193 -5.67 2.22 13.93
C GLY A 193 -4.80 2.86 15.03
N GLY A 194 -3.56 3.21 14.70
CA GLY A 194 -2.54 3.73 15.62
C GLY A 194 -1.21 3.96 14.90
N PHE A 195 -0.16 4.26 15.67
CA PHE A 195 1.16 4.66 15.17
C PHE A 195 2.24 3.61 15.42
N ASN A 196 1.87 2.35 15.65
CA ASN A 196 2.86 1.28 15.71
C ASN A 196 3.61 1.21 14.36
N HIS A 197 4.92 1.02 14.42
CA HIS A 197 5.82 0.93 13.25
C HIS A 197 5.89 2.21 12.38
N HIS A 198 5.44 3.38 12.85
CA HIS A 198 5.48 4.61 12.05
C HIS A 198 6.90 4.98 11.55
N HIS A 199 7.95 4.71 12.32
CA HIS A 199 9.32 4.92 11.84
C HIS A 199 9.67 4.06 10.61
N GLN A 200 9.30 2.77 10.63
CA GLN A 200 9.53 1.85 9.51
C GLN A 200 8.69 2.26 8.28
N ARG A 201 7.40 2.58 8.50
CA ARG A 201 6.51 3.10 7.43
C ARG A 201 7.10 4.35 6.76
N LYS A 202 7.67 5.29 7.55
CA LYS A 202 8.31 6.50 7.02
C LYS A 202 9.58 6.17 6.21
N GLN A 203 10.41 5.24 6.68
CA GLN A 203 11.60 4.80 5.94
C GLN A 203 11.23 4.19 4.58
N HIS A 204 10.20 3.34 4.53
CA HIS A 204 9.71 2.81 3.26
C HIS A 204 9.16 3.90 2.37
N LEU A 205 8.36 4.82 2.91
CA LEU A 205 7.82 5.94 2.16
C LEU A 205 8.92 6.81 1.54
N GLN A 206 9.97 7.15 2.29
CA GLN A 206 11.12 7.89 1.76
C GLN A 206 11.82 7.13 0.63
N SER A 207 11.97 5.82 0.76
CA SER A 207 12.59 4.98 -0.27
C SER A 207 11.73 4.90 -1.54
N LEU A 208 10.43 4.62 -1.39
CA LEU A 208 9.46 4.62 -2.49
C LEU A 208 9.37 5.99 -3.16
N ALA A 209 9.29 7.09 -2.40
CA ALA A 209 9.15 8.43 -2.96
C ALA A 209 10.34 8.82 -3.84
N ARG A 210 11.56 8.42 -3.45
CA ARG A 210 12.76 8.58 -4.29
C ARG A 210 12.70 7.71 -5.54
N SER A 211 12.35 6.43 -5.39
CA SER A 211 12.29 5.48 -6.50
C SER A 211 11.24 5.87 -7.54
N LEU A 212 10.04 6.25 -7.09
CA LEU A 212 8.94 6.72 -7.93
C LEU A 212 9.10 8.18 -8.39
N ARG A 213 10.24 8.79 -8.05
CA ARG A 213 10.67 10.13 -8.44
C ARG A 213 9.62 11.20 -8.14
N VAL A 214 9.06 11.18 -6.93
CA VAL A 214 8.04 12.14 -6.50
C VAL A 214 8.55 13.58 -6.59
N SER A 215 9.84 13.81 -6.33
CA SER A 215 10.47 15.14 -6.48
C SER A 215 10.53 15.67 -7.91
N ALA A 216 10.35 14.80 -8.92
CA ALA A 216 10.26 15.19 -10.33
C ALA A 216 8.80 15.39 -10.80
N CYS A 217 7.82 15.30 -9.89
CA CYS A 217 6.42 15.55 -10.18
C CYS A 217 6.10 17.03 -10.02
N GLU A 218 5.51 17.66 -11.04
CA GLU A 218 5.14 19.08 -11.00
C GLU A 218 4.21 19.42 -9.81
N VAL A 219 3.34 18.48 -9.42
CA VAL A 219 2.38 18.67 -8.32
C VAL A 219 3.00 18.40 -6.94
N HIS A 220 3.98 17.50 -6.87
CA HIS A 220 4.51 16.97 -5.60
C HIS A 220 6.00 17.25 -5.36
N GLN A 221 6.65 18.06 -6.21
CA GLN A 221 8.08 18.37 -6.12
C GLN A 221 8.52 18.96 -4.77
N GLU A 222 7.61 19.64 -4.07
CA GLU A 222 7.85 20.24 -2.75
C GLU A 222 7.48 19.31 -1.57
N ALA A 223 7.07 18.07 -1.83
CA ALA A 223 6.72 17.14 -0.77
C ALA A 223 7.95 16.76 0.08
N VAL A 224 7.86 17.00 1.39
CA VAL A 224 8.89 16.66 2.38
C VAL A 224 8.51 15.34 3.06
N PHE A 225 9.46 14.41 3.19
CA PHE A 225 9.20 13.07 3.74
C PHE A 225 9.95 12.79 5.05
N GLU A 226 10.73 13.76 5.52
CA GLU A 226 11.60 13.68 6.70
C GLU A 226 10.82 13.85 8.00
N GLN A 227 9.79 14.70 8.01
CA GLN A 227 9.07 15.08 9.21
C GLN A 227 7.60 15.41 8.89
N TYR A 228 6.69 14.89 9.70
CA TYR A 228 5.25 15.13 9.60
C TYR A 228 4.74 15.75 10.89
N ARG A 229 4.29 17.00 10.83
CA ARG A 229 3.72 17.71 11.99
C ARG A 229 2.27 17.29 12.20
N PHE A 230 1.89 17.13 13.46
CA PHE A 230 0.53 16.70 13.79
C PHE A 230 -0.52 17.74 13.38
N GLU A 231 -0.23 19.03 13.53
CA GLU A 231 -1.14 20.13 13.17
C GLU A 231 -1.49 20.20 11.68
N ASP A 232 -0.58 19.73 10.81
CA ASP A 232 -0.77 19.68 9.37
C ASP A 232 -1.68 18.52 8.97
N SER A 233 -1.67 17.44 9.76
CA SER A 233 -2.54 16.29 9.55
C SER A 233 -4.00 16.66 9.76
N ALA A 234 -4.87 16.18 8.87
CA ALA A 234 -6.31 16.27 9.07
C ALA A 234 -6.76 15.56 10.36
N LEU A 235 -5.96 14.63 10.88
CA LEU A 235 -6.26 13.88 12.09
C LEU A 235 -6.35 14.81 13.31
N SER A 236 -5.54 15.87 13.35
CA SER A 236 -5.56 16.88 14.43
C SER A 236 -6.91 17.58 14.59
N ARG A 237 -7.68 17.65 13.51
CA ARG A 237 -8.99 18.32 13.45
C ARG A 237 -10.15 17.39 13.77
N THR A 238 -9.88 16.10 14.01
CA THR A 238 -10.91 15.13 14.38
C THR A 238 -11.14 15.12 15.90
N ARG A 239 -12.34 14.72 16.33
CA ARG A 239 -12.70 14.63 17.76
C ARG A 239 -11.71 13.79 18.59
N ASN A 240 -11.22 12.69 18.03
CA ASN A 240 -10.40 11.71 18.76
C ASN A 240 -8.91 11.74 18.38
N GLY A 241 -8.53 12.37 17.27
CA GLY A 241 -7.15 12.39 16.78
C GLY A 241 -6.14 12.90 17.80
N PRO A 242 -6.35 14.07 18.45
CA PRO A 242 -5.43 14.57 19.48
C PRO A 242 -5.24 13.60 20.65
N ARG A 243 -6.29 12.86 21.02
CA ARG A 243 -6.20 11.83 22.07
C ARG A 243 -5.36 10.64 21.62
N TYR A 244 -5.57 10.12 20.40
CA TYR A 244 -4.76 9.03 19.87
C TYR A 244 -3.28 9.42 19.78
N TRP A 245 -3.01 10.62 19.26
CA TRP A 245 -1.67 11.17 19.14
C TRP A 245 -0.97 11.29 20.50
N ARG A 246 -1.61 11.93 21.48
CA ARG A 246 -1.04 12.10 22.83
C ARG A 246 -0.76 10.76 23.51
N ASN A 247 -1.70 9.81 23.43
CA ASN A 247 -1.59 8.54 24.12
C ASN A 247 -0.46 7.65 23.58
N GLN A 248 -0.17 7.71 22.27
CA GLN A 248 0.82 6.83 21.64
C GLN A 248 2.17 7.50 21.39
N LEU A 249 2.19 8.83 21.22
CA LEU A 249 3.39 9.58 20.84
C LEU A 249 3.79 10.65 21.86
N GLY A 250 3.09 10.76 22.98
CA GLY A 250 3.49 11.58 24.12
C GLY A 250 3.36 13.09 23.92
N GLY A 251 2.61 13.53 22.91
CA GLY A 251 2.41 14.96 22.63
C GLY A 251 3.58 15.64 21.90
N ARG A 252 4.48 14.88 21.27
CA ARG A 252 5.47 15.40 20.32
C ARG A 252 4.75 16.14 19.18
N ASP A 253 5.36 17.20 18.65
CA ASP A 253 4.73 17.99 17.57
C ASP A 253 4.76 17.29 16.20
N ALA A 254 5.68 16.33 16.02
CA ALA A 254 5.90 15.66 14.76
C ALA A 254 6.48 14.24 14.90
N ILE A 255 6.42 13.47 13.81
CA ILE A 255 7.09 12.18 13.63
C ILE A 255 7.92 12.10 12.35
#